data_AF-A0AAV8V3Z7-F1
#
_entry.id   AF-A0AAV8V3Z7-F1
#
_cell.length_a   1.000
_cell.length_b   1.000
_cell.length_c   1.000
_cell.angle_alpha   90.00
_cell.angle_beta   90.00
_cell.angle_gamma   90.00
#
_symmetry.space_group_name_H-M   'P 1'
#
loop_
_entity.id
_entity.type
_entity.pdbx_description
1 polymer ?
#
loop_
_entity_poly.entity_id
_entity_poly.type
_entity_poly.pdbx_seq_one_letter_code
_entity_poly.pdbx_strand_id
1 'polypeptide(L)'
;MNPDRRGRSLGMRRSVRLTMAMTGMDKLERMRESAEQLKCPFLRRRAVDFADAVKVVADWVASRHKRLDIRPFLQTGELKRTKLSTEQVFEILRDDFLVNKYYITGALTSQIYRDDCFFDSPDPDLPIRDLKKYRDAASNLFNRRLSRCDLLSIEIVEDKLIVAEWRLEGVLRLPWKPSVKAFLGKTKFFLDGDGLVRRHEEQWSITVFDAFISTLLLKDFGAPGAPPVEVVADPQFKRVYL
;
A
#
# COMPACT_ATOMS: atom_id res chain seq x y z
N MET A 1 48.12 12.90 -20.61
CA MET A 1 48.26 12.84 -19.14
C MET A 1 47.45 13.98 -18.54
N ASN A 2 46.19 13.72 -18.16
CA ASN A 2 45.42 14.41 -17.12
C ASN A 2 44.03 13.73 -17.02
N PRO A 3 43.75 12.90 -16.00
CA PRO A 3 42.44 12.29 -15.81
C PRO A 3 41.82 12.81 -14.51
N ASP A 4 40.96 13.83 -14.56
CA ASP A 4 40.01 14.03 -13.47
C ASP A 4 38.82 14.91 -13.88
N ARG A 5 37.61 14.35 -13.77
CA ARG A 5 36.29 15.00 -13.65
C ARG A 5 35.20 13.94 -13.82
N ARG A 6 35.12 13.00 -12.88
CA ARG A 6 33.88 12.24 -12.61
C ARG A 6 33.69 12.10 -11.11
N GLY A 7 32.96 13.04 -10.54
CA GLY A 7 32.57 12.96 -9.14
C GLY A 7 31.71 14.14 -8.75
N ARG A 8 30.38 13.97 -8.85
CA ARG A 8 29.35 14.51 -7.94
C ARG A 8 27.95 14.44 -8.57
N SER A 9 27.17 13.42 -8.21
CA SER A 9 25.69 13.56 -8.12
C SER A 9 25.00 12.51 -7.23
N LEU A 10 25.72 11.76 -6.37
CA LEU A 10 25.11 10.77 -5.47
C LEU A 10 24.80 11.27 -4.04
N GLY A 11 24.89 12.58 -3.78
CA GLY A 11 24.72 13.14 -2.42
C GLY A 11 23.34 13.70 -2.09
N MET A 12 22.52 14.06 -3.09
CA MET A 12 21.35 14.93 -2.86
C MET A 12 20.07 14.17 -2.43
N ARG A 13 19.97 12.86 -2.69
CA ARG A 13 18.75 12.08 -2.41
C ARG A 13 18.72 11.43 -1.00
N ARG A 14 19.84 11.40 -0.27
CA ARG A 14 19.89 10.89 1.11
C ARG A 14 19.54 11.97 2.15
N SER A 15 19.87 13.23 1.87
CA SER A 15 19.69 14.34 2.83
C SER A 15 18.21 14.65 3.11
N VAL A 16 17.34 14.66 2.10
CA VAL A 16 15.91 14.96 2.28
C VAL A 16 15.17 13.88 3.10
N ARG A 17 15.61 12.61 3.02
CA ARG A 17 15.00 11.47 3.73
C ARG A 17 15.27 11.47 5.23
N LEU A 18 16.46 11.89 5.65
CA LEU A 18 16.77 11.99 7.08
C LEU A 18 15.95 13.12 7.70
N THR A 19 15.85 14.27 7.01
CA THR A 19 15.16 15.45 7.52
C THR A 19 13.66 15.20 7.70
N MET A 20 12.97 14.54 6.75
CA MET A 20 11.53 14.24 6.89
C MET A 20 11.22 13.26 8.02
N ALA A 21 11.99 12.17 8.15
CA ALA A 21 11.83 11.21 9.24
C ALA A 21 12.12 11.85 10.60
N MET A 22 13.13 12.72 10.69
CA MET A 22 13.43 13.50 11.91
C MET A 22 12.28 14.45 12.26
N THR A 23 11.75 15.24 11.32
CA THR A 23 10.62 16.15 11.61
C THR A 23 9.34 15.44 12.07
N GLY A 24 9.10 14.21 11.61
CA GLY A 24 7.96 13.39 12.05
C GLY A 24 8.15 12.87 13.48
N MET A 25 9.34 12.36 13.79
CA MET A 25 9.69 11.90 15.14
C MET A 25 9.71 13.05 16.15
N ASP A 26 10.23 14.22 15.78
CA ASP A 26 10.20 15.43 16.62
C ASP A 26 8.75 15.87 16.94
N LYS A 27 7.82 15.65 16.01
CA LYS A 27 6.39 15.94 16.23
C LYS A 27 5.75 14.94 17.19
N LEU A 28 6.16 13.68 17.16
CA LEU A 28 5.69 12.64 18.08
C LEU A 28 6.24 12.84 19.49
N GLU A 29 7.50 13.23 19.63
CA GLU A 29 8.10 13.58 20.93
C GLU A 29 7.40 14.78 21.57
N ARG A 30 7.15 15.85 20.80
CA ARG A 30 6.36 16.99 21.27
C ARG A 30 4.92 16.61 21.66
N MET A 31 4.31 15.66 20.96
CA MET A 31 2.96 15.17 21.31
C MET A 31 2.96 14.44 22.65
N ARG A 32 3.98 13.62 22.91
CA ARG A 32 4.17 12.95 24.20
C ARG A 32 4.47 13.94 25.32
N GLU A 33 5.37 14.90 25.11
CA GLU A 33 5.68 15.96 26.08
C GLU A 33 4.43 16.77 26.45
N SER A 34 3.62 17.11 25.45
CA SER A 34 2.33 17.80 25.66
C SER A 34 1.34 16.93 26.47
N ALA A 35 1.31 15.62 26.23
CA ALA A 35 0.48 14.69 26.99
C ALA A 35 0.90 14.60 28.47
N GLU A 36 2.21 14.63 28.76
CA GLU A 36 2.77 14.58 30.12
C GLU A 36 2.40 15.81 30.96
N GLN A 37 2.14 16.96 30.32
CA GLN A 37 1.75 18.21 30.98
C GLN A 37 0.27 18.27 31.44
N LEU A 38 -0.56 17.27 31.09
CA LEU A 38 -1.98 17.26 31.47
C LEU A 38 -2.15 17.14 33.00
N LYS A 39 -2.87 18.07 33.62
CA LYS A 39 -3.07 18.09 35.09
C LYS A 39 -3.81 16.86 35.62
N CYS A 40 -4.81 16.36 34.89
CA CYS A 40 -5.58 15.19 35.30
C CYS A 40 -4.78 13.89 35.10
N PRO A 41 -4.49 13.11 36.16
CA PRO A 41 -3.67 11.89 36.05
C PRO A 41 -4.24 10.84 35.08
N PHE A 42 -5.57 10.70 35.05
CA PHE A 42 -6.24 9.76 34.16
C PHE A 42 -6.09 10.13 32.68
N LEU A 43 -6.31 11.41 32.35
CA LEU A 43 -6.17 11.91 30.97
C LEU A 43 -4.70 11.91 30.52
N ARG A 44 -3.78 12.27 31.43
CA ARG A 44 -2.33 12.18 31.19
C ARG A 44 -1.94 10.77 30.79
N ARG A 45 -2.31 9.76 31.59
CA ARG A 45 -1.99 8.36 31.32
C ARG A 45 -2.52 7.92 29.95
N ARG A 46 -3.80 8.18 29.65
CA ARG A 46 -4.36 7.81 28.33
C ARG A 46 -3.69 8.52 27.16
N ALA A 47 -3.34 9.79 27.31
CA ALA A 47 -2.68 10.56 26.25
C ALA A 47 -1.24 10.09 26.01
N VAL A 48 -0.51 9.73 27.07
CA VAL A 48 0.84 9.15 26.98
C VAL A 48 0.77 7.76 26.34
N ASP A 49 -0.12 6.88 26.80
CA ASP A 49 -0.32 5.54 26.22
C ASP A 49 -0.64 5.63 24.71
N PHE A 50 -1.44 6.62 24.31
CA PHE A 50 -1.73 6.89 22.90
C PHE A 50 -0.48 7.35 22.13
N ALA A 51 0.29 8.31 22.66
CA ALA A 51 1.51 8.79 22.01
C ALA A 51 2.54 7.68 21.82
N ASP A 52 2.71 6.80 22.82
CA ASP A 52 3.60 5.65 22.72
C ASP A 52 3.09 4.62 21.69
N ALA A 53 1.77 4.37 21.62
CA ALA A 53 1.18 3.50 20.58
C ALA A 53 1.42 4.05 19.15
N VAL A 54 1.25 5.36 18.96
CA VAL A 54 1.54 6.02 17.68
C VAL A 54 3.02 5.89 17.32
N LYS A 55 3.92 6.07 18.29
CA LYS A 55 5.37 5.90 18.09
C LYS A 55 5.72 4.48 17.66
N VAL A 56 5.16 3.46 18.31
CA VAL A 56 5.38 2.04 17.93
C VAL A 56 4.99 1.78 16.47
N VAL A 57 3.85 2.30 16.01
CA VAL A 57 3.45 2.16 14.61
C VAL A 57 4.34 2.96 13.67
N ALA A 58 4.74 4.17 14.04
CA ALA A 58 5.68 4.98 13.26
C ALA A 58 7.02 4.25 13.06
N ASP A 59 7.60 3.73 14.14
CA ASP A 59 8.85 2.98 14.13
C ASP A 59 8.69 1.69 13.32
N TRP A 60 7.57 0.97 13.47
CA TRP A 60 7.26 -0.22 12.68
C TRP A 60 7.21 0.10 11.18
N VAL A 61 6.43 1.10 10.75
CA VAL A 61 6.33 1.53 9.35
C VAL A 61 7.70 1.94 8.81
N ALA A 62 8.44 2.78 9.55
CA ALA A 62 9.74 3.28 9.13
C ALA A 62 10.79 2.16 9.02
N SER A 63 10.73 1.16 9.90
CA SER A 63 11.68 0.03 9.91
C SER A 63 11.52 -0.90 8.70
N ARG A 64 10.30 -1.06 8.19
CA ARG A 64 9.98 -2.02 7.12
C ARG A 64 9.92 -1.39 5.73
N HIS A 65 9.49 -0.13 5.63
CA HIS A 65 9.27 0.52 4.34
C HIS A 65 10.56 0.61 3.51
N LYS A 66 10.51 0.11 2.27
CA LYS A 66 11.58 0.18 1.25
C LYS A 66 12.84 -0.63 1.52
N ARG A 67 12.75 -1.75 2.23
CA ARG A 67 13.80 -2.78 2.20
C ARG A 67 13.49 -3.80 1.11
N LEU A 68 14.24 -3.74 0.01
CA LEU A 68 14.20 -4.80 -1.01
C LEU A 68 14.75 -6.09 -0.40
N ASP A 69 13.91 -7.12 -0.31
CA ASP A 69 14.37 -8.47 0.00
C ASP A 69 15.17 -9.01 -1.20
N ILE A 70 16.47 -9.24 -1.01
CA ILE A 70 17.40 -9.71 -2.05
C ILE A 70 17.41 -11.26 -2.11
N ARG A 71 16.61 -11.94 -1.28
CA ARG A 71 16.50 -13.40 -1.31
C ARG A 71 15.96 -13.87 -2.68
N PRO A 72 16.39 -15.06 -3.14
CA PRO A 72 15.84 -15.66 -4.36
C PRO A 72 14.32 -15.81 -4.23
N PHE A 73 13.62 -15.51 -5.32
CA PHE A 73 12.16 -15.66 -5.39
C PHE A 73 11.78 -17.14 -5.44
N LEU A 74 10.63 -17.47 -4.88
CA LEU A 74 10.09 -18.82 -4.94
C LEU A 74 9.28 -19.00 -6.24
N GLN A 75 9.61 -20.03 -7.01
CA GLN A 75 8.73 -20.44 -8.10
C GLN A 75 7.41 -20.96 -7.52
N THR A 76 6.30 -20.57 -8.15
CA THR A 76 4.97 -21.03 -7.72
C THR A 76 4.73 -22.49 -8.09
N GLY A 77 5.46 -23.02 -9.08
CA GLY A 77 5.27 -24.37 -9.63
C GLY A 77 4.06 -24.48 -10.57
N GLU A 78 3.34 -23.39 -10.80
CA GLU A 78 2.19 -23.33 -11.70
C GLU A 78 2.63 -23.07 -13.15
N LEU A 79 1.96 -23.71 -14.11
CA LEU A 79 2.16 -23.41 -15.52
C LEU A 79 1.64 -22.00 -15.84
N LYS A 80 2.53 -21.12 -16.32
CA LYS A 80 2.20 -19.74 -16.70
C LYS A 80 1.40 -19.70 -18.00
N ARG A 81 0.36 -18.86 -18.03
CA ARG A 81 -0.46 -18.59 -19.22
C ARG A 81 0.22 -17.50 -20.04
N THR A 82 1.15 -17.89 -20.90
CA THR A 82 1.86 -16.98 -21.79
C THR A 82 1.08 -16.71 -23.09
N LYS A 83 1.49 -15.69 -23.84
CA LYS A 83 0.92 -15.27 -25.14
C LYS A 83 -0.54 -14.82 -25.07
N LEU A 84 -0.99 -14.41 -23.88
CA LEU A 84 -2.27 -13.73 -23.75
C LEU A 84 -2.17 -12.32 -24.33
N SER A 85 -3.22 -11.87 -25.00
CA SER A 85 -3.33 -10.47 -25.40
C SER A 85 -3.57 -9.58 -24.17
N THR A 86 -3.29 -8.28 -24.29
CA THR A 86 -3.54 -7.31 -23.22
C THR A 86 -5.01 -7.32 -22.79
N GLU A 87 -5.93 -7.53 -23.72
CA GLU A 87 -7.38 -7.62 -23.47
C GLU A 87 -7.75 -8.87 -22.67
N GLN A 88 -7.11 -10.02 -22.97
CA GLN A 88 -7.33 -11.24 -22.19
C GLN A 88 -6.82 -11.10 -20.75
N VAL A 89 -5.65 -10.48 -20.58
CA VAL A 89 -5.11 -10.20 -19.25
C VAL A 89 -5.99 -9.20 -18.50
N PHE A 90 -6.51 -8.18 -19.20
CA PHE A 90 -7.47 -7.21 -18.66
C PHE A 90 -8.72 -7.88 -18.09
N GLU A 91 -9.37 -8.78 -18.83
CA GLU A 91 -10.56 -9.49 -18.34
C GLU A 91 -10.24 -10.34 -17.10
N ILE A 92 -9.09 -11.03 -17.09
CA ILE A 92 -8.65 -11.81 -15.93
C ILE A 92 -8.42 -10.91 -14.71
N LEU A 93 -7.76 -9.77 -14.88
CA LEU A 93 -7.53 -8.81 -13.80
C LEU A 93 -8.86 -8.24 -13.29
N ARG A 94 -9.80 -7.94 -14.19
CA ARG A 94 -11.14 -7.48 -13.84
C ARG A 94 -11.86 -8.52 -12.97
N ASP A 95 -11.81 -9.79 -13.35
CA ASP A 95 -12.37 -10.89 -12.56
C ASP A 95 -11.65 -11.07 -11.21
N ASP A 96 -10.33 -10.87 -11.16
CA ASP A 96 -9.58 -10.91 -9.91
C ASP A 96 -10.10 -9.85 -8.91
N PHE A 97 -10.49 -8.67 -9.38
CA PHE A 97 -11.13 -7.65 -8.55
C PHE A 97 -12.57 -8.02 -8.15
N LEU A 98 -13.42 -8.36 -9.14
CA LEU A 98 -14.86 -8.49 -8.94
C LEU A 98 -15.26 -9.83 -8.29
N VAL A 99 -14.67 -10.92 -8.75
CA VAL A 99 -15.01 -12.29 -8.35
C VAL A 99 -14.08 -12.76 -7.24
N ASN A 100 -12.77 -12.74 -7.49
CA ASN A 100 -11.80 -13.29 -6.53
C ASN A 100 -11.55 -12.37 -5.34
N LYS A 101 -11.83 -11.06 -5.50
CA LYS A 101 -11.61 -10.02 -4.49
C LYS A 101 -10.18 -10.08 -3.95
N TYR A 102 -9.20 -10.14 -4.86
CA TYR A 102 -7.83 -10.54 -4.52
C TYR A 102 -7.16 -9.67 -3.46
N TYR A 103 -7.50 -8.37 -3.37
CA TYR A 103 -7.01 -7.48 -2.31
C TYR A 103 -7.40 -7.93 -0.89
N ILE A 104 -8.47 -8.70 -0.76
CA ILE A 104 -8.97 -9.22 0.52
C ILE A 104 -8.64 -10.70 0.72
N THR A 105 -8.59 -11.47 -0.37
CA THR A 105 -8.45 -12.93 -0.33
C THR A 105 -7.03 -13.41 -0.61
N GLY A 106 -6.19 -12.60 -1.27
CA GLY A 106 -4.91 -13.02 -1.86
C GLY A 106 -5.05 -13.94 -3.07
N ALA A 107 -6.28 -14.18 -3.55
CA ALA A 107 -6.58 -15.13 -4.61
C ALA A 107 -6.52 -14.49 -6.01
N LEU A 108 -5.42 -13.83 -6.34
CA LEU A 108 -5.18 -13.35 -7.71
C LEU A 108 -4.81 -14.53 -8.63
N THR A 109 -5.05 -14.38 -9.92
CA THR A 109 -4.73 -15.38 -10.93
C THR A 109 -3.22 -15.44 -11.17
N SER A 110 -2.50 -16.24 -10.38
CA SER A 110 -1.02 -16.30 -10.39
C SER A 110 -0.41 -16.76 -11.71
N GLN A 111 -1.18 -17.41 -12.58
CA GLN A 111 -0.71 -17.88 -13.88
C GLN A 111 -0.45 -16.74 -14.88
N ILE A 112 -1.04 -15.56 -14.68
CA ILE A 112 -0.78 -14.36 -15.51
C ILE A 112 0.34 -13.47 -14.95
N TYR A 113 0.95 -13.85 -13.83
CA TYR A 113 2.06 -13.12 -13.22
C TYR A 113 3.37 -13.88 -13.39
N ARG A 114 4.47 -13.14 -13.56
CA ARG A 114 5.81 -13.70 -13.37
C ARG A 114 6.01 -14.09 -11.90
N ASP A 115 6.75 -15.16 -11.64
CA ASP A 115 7.10 -15.55 -10.26
C ASP A 115 7.96 -14.48 -9.57
N ASP A 116 8.82 -13.80 -10.34
CA ASP A 116 9.66 -12.67 -9.91
C ASP A 116 9.01 -11.29 -10.20
N CYS A 117 7.68 -11.23 -10.26
CA CYS A 117 6.96 -9.96 -10.44
C CYS A 117 7.38 -8.95 -9.35
N PHE A 118 7.61 -7.71 -9.76
CA PHE A 118 7.95 -6.62 -8.87
C PHE A 118 6.68 -5.94 -8.34
N PHE A 119 6.43 -6.06 -7.05
CA PHE A 119 5.33 -5.39 -6.36
C PHE A 119 5.87 -4.17 -5.61
N ASP A 120 5.30 -3.00 -5.89
CA ASP A 120 5.61 -1.75 -5.19
C ASP A 120 4.32 -1.08 -4.74
N SER A 121 4.30 -0.55 -3.53
CA SER A 121 3.13 0.07 -2.91
C SER A 121 3.60 0.94 -1.76
N PRO A 122 2.76 1.88 -1.27
CA PRO A 122 2.99 2.52 0.01
C PRO A 122 3.10 1.52 1.17
N ASP A 123 2.53 0.30 1.08
CA ASP A 123 2.57 -0.70 2.16
C ASP A 123 3.98 -0.85 2.80
N PRO A 124 4.09 -0.84 4.15
CA PRO A 124 5.38 -0.95 4.82
C PRO A 124 6.13 -2.24 4.53
N ASP A 125 5.45 -3.32 4.15
CA ASP A 125 6.06 -4.60 3.76
C ASP A 125 6.52 -4.63 2.28
N LEU A 126 6.33 -3.54 1.53
CA LEU A 126 6.71 -3.39 0.12
C LEU A 126 7.91 -2.41 -0.05
N PRO A 127 8.71 -2.55 -1.12
CA PRO A 127 8.54 -3.41 -2.28
C PRO A 127 9.09 -4.84 -2.11
N ILE A 128 8.49 -5.79 -2.83
CA ILE A 128 8.96 -7.18 -2.92
C ILE A 128 9.04 -7.65 -4.37
N ARG A 129 9.91 -8.63 -4.63
CA ARG A 129 10.06 -9.29 -5.92
C ARG A 129 9.79 -10.79 -5.77
N ASP A 130 8.55 -11.13 -5.47
CA ASP A 130 8.12 -12.51 -5.25
C ASP A 130 6.58 -12.59 -5.23
N LEU A 131 6.00 -13.27 -6.23
CA LEU A 131 4.56 -13.44 -6.36
C LEU A 131 3.94 -14.19 -5.18
N LYS A 132 4.64 -15.20 -4.66
CA LYS A 132 4.14 -16.00 -3.54
C LYS A 132 4.08 -15.15 -2.28
N LYS A 133 5.13 -14.38 -1.97
CA LYS A 133 5.14 -13.48 -0.80
C LYS A 133 4.04 -12.43 -0.89
N TYR A 134 3.78 -11.87 -2.06
CA TYR A 134 2.68 -10.91 -2.25
C TYR A 134 1.32 -11.55 -1.93
N ARG A 135 1.04 -12.73 -2.50
CA ARG A 135 -0.20 -13.47 -2.25
C ARG A 135 -0.37 -13.83 -0.77
N ASP A 136 0.71 -14.29 -0.14
CA ASP A 136 0.70 -14.65 1.28
C ASP A 136 0.42 -13.42 2.15
N ALA A 137 1.03 -12.26 1.85
CA ALA A 137 0.75 -11.00 2.54
C ALA A 137 -0.72 -10.56 2.38
N ALA A 138 -1.20 -10.48 1.13
CA ALA A 138 -2.57 -10.07 0.81
C ALA A 138 -3.62 -11.00 1.45
N SER A 139 -3.38 -12.32 1.46
CA SER A 139 -4.31 -13.32 2.00
C SER A 139 -4.49 -13.22 3.52
N ASN A 140 -3.52 -12.62 4.22
CA ASN A 140 -3.47 -12.54 5.68
C ASN A 140 -3.75 -11.16 6.25
N LEU A 141 -3.70 -10.10 5.43
CA LEU A 141 -3.84 -8.72 5.91
C LEU A 141 -5.26 -8.40 6.39
N PHE A 142 -6.28 -8.67 5.57
CA PHE A 142 -7.67 -8.24 5.82
C PHE A 142 -8.61 -9.37 6.25
N ASN A 143 -9.57 -9.05 7.11
CA ASN A 143 -10.68 -9.92 7.47
C ASN A 143 -11.66 -10.01 6.30
N ARG A 144 -11.86 -11.22 5.77
CA ARG A 144 -12.66 -11.47 4.56
C ARG A 144 -14.13 -11.07 4.65
N ARG A 145 -14.72 -11.08 5.85
CA ARG A 145 -16.14 -10.76 6.05
C ARG A 145 -16.38 -9.28 6.33
N LEU A 146 -15.37 -8.60 6.85
CA LEU A 146 -15.49 -7.22 7.34
C LEU A 146 -14.73 -6.21 6.47
N SER A 147 -14.18 -6.66 5.35
CA SER A 147 -13.38 -5.83 4.45
C SER A 147 -13.92 -5.94 3.03
N ARG A 148 -13.79 -4.84 2.29
CA ARG A 148 -14.38 -4.67 0.96
C ARG A 148 -13.42 -3.88 0.09
N CYS A 149 -13.23 -4.38 -1.13
CA CYS A 149 -12.56 -3.67 -2.21
C CYS A 149 -13.56 -3.53 -3.37
N ASP A 150 -13.84 -2.29 -3.75
CA ASP A 150 -14.73 -1.94 -4.86
C ASP A 150 -13.91 -1.46 -6.05
N LEU A 151 -14.10 -2.08 -7.21
CA LEU A 151 -13.50 -1.64 -8.46
C LEU A 151 -14.27 -0.42 -8.99
N LEU A 152 -13.59 0.71 -9.16
CA LEU A 152 -14.18 1.96 -9.66
C LEU A 152 -14.03 2.08 -11.18
N SER A 153 -12.88 1.66 -11.69
CA SER A 153 -12.59 1.56 -13.12
C SER A 153 -11.39 0.65 -13.36
N ILE A 154 -11.35 0.05 -14.53
CA ILE A 154 -10.16 -0.63 -15.05
C ILE A 154 -10.11 -0.32 -16.54
N GLU A 155 -8.93 0.05 -17.04
CA GLU A 155 -8.73 0.45 -18.44
C GLU A 155 -7.35 0.00 -18.94
N ILE A 156 -7.27 -0.26 -20.25
CA ILE A 156 -6.01 -0.41 -20.96
C ILE A 156 -5.56 0.99 -21.37
N VAL A 157 -4.49 1.50 -20.77
CA VAL A 157 -4.02 2.88 -21.01
C VAL A 157 -3.05 2.91 -22.19
N GLU A 158 -2.19 1.91 -22.31
CA GLU A 158 -1.22 1.74 -23.39
C GLU A 158 -1.06 0.24 -23.68
N ASP A 159 -0.36 -0.11 -24.77
CA ASP A 159 0.06 -1.49 -24.99
C ASP A 159 0.83 -1.99 -23.76
N LYS A 160 0.38 -3.12 -23.18
CA LYS A 160 0.98 -3.75 -21.99
C LYS A 160 0.90 -2.92 -20.70
N LEU A 161 0.03 -1.92 -20.63
CA LEU A 161 -0.25 -1.17 -19.41
C LEU A 161 -1.75 -1.14 -19.11
N ILE A 162 -2.13 -1.79 -18.02
CA ILE A 162 -3.50 -1.79 -17.50
C ILE A 162 -3.53 -1.02 -16.19
N VAL A 163 -4.51 -0.14 -16.02
CA VAL A 163 -4.68 0.65 -14.80
C VAL A 163 -6.05 0.39 -14.20
N ALA A 164 -6.08 0.07 -12.91
CA ALA A 164 -7.29 -0.08 -12.13
C ALA A 164 -7.37 0.99 -11.03
N GLU A 165 -8.53 1.57 -10.84
CA GLU A 165 -8.86 2.44 -9.72
C GLU A 165 -9.86 1.72 -8.82
N TRP A 166 -9.64 1.79 -7.52
CA TRP A 166 -10.43 1.03 -6.55
C TRP A 166 -10.61 1.82 -5.25
N ARG A 167 -11.61 1.41 -4.47
CA ARG A 167 -11.86 1.87 -3.10
C ARG A 167 -11.74 0.68 -2.16
N LEU A 168 -10.89 0.78 -1.15
CA LEU A 168 -10.67 -0.26 -0.15
C LEU A 168 -11.05 0.24 1.23
N GLU A 169 -11.79 -0.58 1.98
CA GLU A 169 -12.02 -0.38 3.41
C GLU A 169 -12.03 -1.75 4.10
N GLY A 170 -11.73 -1.78 5.41
CA GLY A 170 -11.84 -3.06 6.08
C GLY A 170 -11.28 -3.14 7.48
N VAL A 171 -11.09 -4.38 7.92
CA VAL A 171 -10.60 -4.72 9.26
C VAL A 171 -9.39 -5.62 9.11
N LEU A 172 -8.26 -5.24 9.72
CA LEU A 172 -7.05 -6.06 9.67
C LEU A 172 -7.19 -7.32 10.55
N ARG A 173 -6.46 -8.39 10.18
CA ARG A 173 -6.39 -9.62 10.99
C ARG A 173 -5.38 -9.53 12.12
N LEU A 174 -5.62 -8.59 13.04
CA LEU A 174 -4.87 -8.49 14.30
C LEU A 174 -5.79 -8.84 15.48
N PRO A 175 -5.26 -9.24 16.65
CA PRO A 175 -6.07 -9.68 17.79
C PRO A 175 -7.17 -8.68 18.21
N TRP A 176 -6.89 -7.37 18.08
CA TRP A 176 -7.83 -6.30 18.42
C TRP A 176 -8.67 -5.79 17.23
N LYS A 177 -8.62 -6.46 16.07
CA LYS A 177 -9.43 -6.18 14.85
C LYS A 177 -9.51 -4.70 14.46
N PRO A 178 -8.37 -4.05 14.21
CA PRO A 178 -8.33 -2.65 13.83
C PRO A 178 -9.07 -2.40 12.51
N SER A 179 -9.91 -1.36 12.46
CA SER A 179 -10.61 -0.94 11.24
C SER A 179 -9.82 0.15 10.50
N VAL A 180 -9.54 -0.11 9.23
CA VAL A 180 -8.92 0.84 8.31
C VAL A 180 -10.03 1.64 7.64
N LYS A 181 -9.91 2.98 7.67
CA LYS A 181 -10.81 3.88 6.96
C LYS A 181 -10.83 3.56 5.47
N ALA A 182 -11.93 3.87 4.80
CA ALA A 182 -11.98 3.77 3.35
C ALA A 182 -10.92 4.68 2.70
N PHE A 183 -10.28 4.19 1.65
CA PHE A 183 -9.36 4.97 0.84
C PHE A 183 -9.43 4.55 -0.62
N LEU A 184 -9.06 5.49 -1.49
CA LEU A 184 -8.91 5.23 -2.91
C LEU A 184 -7.50 4.75 -3.21
N GLY A 185 -7.37 3.86 -4.17
CA GLY A 185 -6.10 3.40 -4.69
C GLY A 185 -6.11 3.25 -6.20
N LYS A 186 -4.91 3.28 -6.77
CA LYS A 186 -4.65 3.09 -8.19
C LYS A 186 -3.59 2.02 -8.34
N THR A 187 -3.87 1.01 -9.15
CA THR A 187 -2.94 -0.08 -9.46
C THR A 187 -2.58 -0.06 -10.92
N LYS A 188 -1.28 -0.11 -11.21
CA LYS A 188 -0.72 -0.24 -12.56
C LYS A 188 -0.13 -1.62 -12.76
N PHE A 189 -0.60 -2.32 -13.77
CA PHE A 189 -0.09 -3.63 -14.19
C PHE A 189 0.70 -3.45 -15.48
N PHE A 190 2.00 -3.74 -15.42
CA PHE A 190 2.88 -3.72 -16.58
C PHE A 190 3.11 -5.15 -17.04
N LEU A 191 2.74 -5.42 -18.30
CA LEU A 191 2.96 -6.72 -18.93
C LEU A 191 4.35 -6.79 -19.58
N ASP A 192 4.87 -7.99 -19.78
CA ASP A 192 6.11 -8.25 -20.51
C ASP A 192 5.87 -8.72 -21.95
N GLY A 193 6.91 -9.24 -22.60
CA GLY A 193 6.83 -9.76 -23.96
C GLY A 193 5.90 -10.97 -24.11
N ASP A 194 5.73 -11.73 -23.04
CA ASP A 194 4.96 -12.98 -23.01
C ASP A 194 3.53 -12.78 -22.52
N GLY A 195 3.10 -11.54 -22.30
CA GLY A 195 1.78 -11.22 -21.76
C GLY A 195 1.66 -11.48 -20.25
N LEU A 196 2.77 -11.62 -19.52
CA LEU A 196 2.76 -11.81 -18.07
C LEU A 196 2.94 -10.48 -17.35
N VAL A 197 2.22 -10.29 -16.24
CA VAL A 197 2.43 -9.17 -15.32
C VAL A 197 3.82 -9.30 -14.70
N ARG A 198 4.70 -8.35 -15.05
CA ARG A 198 6.08 -8.27 -14.53
C ARG A 198 6.24 -7.24 -13.41
N ARG A 199 5.32 -6.28 -13.33
CA ARG A 199 5.33 -5.22 -12.33
C ARG A 199 3.90 -4.83 -11.99
N HIS A 200 3.65 -4.71 -10.70
CA HIS A 200 2.39 -4.33 -10.08
C HIS A 200 2.71 -3.16 -9.14
N GLU A 201 2.22 -1.97 -9.48
CA GLU A 201 2.46 -0.77 -8.66
C GLU A 201 1.18 -0.18 -8.13
N GLU A 202 1.19 0.14 -6.85
CA GLU A 202 0.05 0.71 -6.17
C GLU A 202 0.34 2.13 -5.70
N GLN A 203 -0.70 2.95 -5.68
CA GLN A 203 -0.70 4.28 -5.09
C GLN A 203 -1.97 4.42 -4.27
N TRP A 204 -1.86 4.99 -3.07
CA TRP A 204 -3.00 5.21 -2.17
C TRP A 204 -3.24 6.71 -2.01
N SER A 205 -4.52 7.09 -1.88
CA SER A 205 -4.95 8.46 -1.58
C SER A 205 -4.64 8.91 -0.15
N ILE A 206 -4.39 7.96 0.75
CA ILE A 206 -3.98 8.22 2.13
C ILE A 206 -2.53 7.78 2.35
N THR A 207 -1.88 8.38 3.34
CA THR A 207 -0.56 7.89 3.74
C THR A 207 -0.69 6.56 4.48
N VAL A 208 0.37 5.75 4.43
CA VAL A 208 0.51 4.53 5.24
C VAL A 208 0.26 4.83 6.71
N PHE A 209 0.86 5.94 7.18
CA PHE A 209 0.71 6.35 8.56
C PHE A 209 -0.76 6.63 8.90
N ASP A 210 -1.51 7.33 8.05
CA ASP A 210 -2.96 7.54 8.26
C ASP A 210 -3.74 6.21 8.23
N ALA A 211 -3.39 5.31 7.31
CA ALA A 211 -4.04 4.01 7.18
C ALA A 211 -3.90 3.18 8.47
N PHE A 212 -2.70 3.14 9.07
CA PHE A 212 -2.41 2.33 10.25
C PHE A 212 -2.70 3.05 11.58
N ILE A 213 -2.48 4.37 11.71
CA ILE A 213 -2.80 5.13 12.92
C ILE A 213 -4.30 5.29 13.13
N SER A 214 -5.10 5.43 12.07
CA SER A 214 -6.57 5.45 12.20
C SER A 214 -7.12 4.21 12.91
N THR A 215 -6.31 3.15 13.00
CA THR A 215 -6.65 1.91 13.67
C THR A 215 -6.35 1.86 15.18
N LEU A 216 -5.55 2.80 15.72
CA LEU A 216 -5.06 2.80 17.10
C LEU A 216 -5.89 3.72 18.03
N LEU A 217 -7.22 3.57 18.05
CA LEU A 217 -8.16 4.24 18.99
C LEU A 217 -8.66 5.64 18.59
N LEU A 218 -8.23 6.21 17.46
CA LEU A 218 -8.79 7.47 16.94
C LEU A 218 -9.32 7.27 15.53
N LYS A 219 -10.55 6.77 15.43
CA LYS A 219 -11.27 6.63 14.16
C LYS A 219 -11.41 7.97 13.42
N ASP A 220 -11.25 9.10 14.12
CA ASP A 220 -11.35 10.45 13.55
C ASP A 220 -9.99 11.11 13.23
N PHE A 221 -8.86 10.47 13.56
CA PHE A 221 -7.53 11.04 13.27
C PHE A 221 -7.07 10.72 11.83
N GLY A 222 -6.38 11.66 11.20
CA GLY A 222 -5.93 11.56 9.80
C GLY A 222 -6.99 11.99 8.78
N ALA A 223 -6.71 11.79 7.49
CA ALA A 223 -7.62 12.16 6.40
C ALA A 223 -9.03 11.55 6.60
N PRO A 224 -10.10 12.24 6.14
CA PRO A 224 -11.43 11.65 6.09
C PRO A 224 -11.40 10.42 5.19
N GLY A 225 -12.19 9.40 5.53
CA GLY A 225 -12.31 8.22 4.68
C GLY A 225 -12.86 8.59 3.31
N ALA A 226 -12.45 7.87 2.28
CA ALA A 226 -13.01 8.02 0.94
C ALA A 226 -14.54 7.87 0.98
N PRO A 227 -15.27 8.75 0.27
CA PRO A 227 -16.72 8.71 0.27
C PRO A 227 -17.25 7.39 -0.33
N PRO A 228 -18.54 7.07 -0.14
CA PRO A 228 -19.15 5.86 -0.69
C PRO A 228 -18.93 5.75 -2.20
N VAL A 229 -18.91 4.51 -2.70
CA VAL A 229 -18.63 4.21 -4.12
C VAL A 229 -19.57 4.98 -5.06
N GLU A 230 -20.81 5.20 -4.65
CA GLU A 230 -21.83 5.94 -5.40
C GLU A 230 -21.43 7.39 -5.66
N VAL A 231 -20.70 8.01 -4.72
CA VAL A 231 -20.19 9.39 -4.85
C VAL A 231 -18.91 9.42 -5.68
N VAL A 232 -18.03 8.44 -5.50
CA VAL A 232 -16.74 8.38 -6.22
C VAL A 232 -16.94 7.98 -7.70
N ALA A 233 -18.00 7.24 -8.00
CA ALA A 233 -18.37 6.87 -9.36
C ALA A 233 -18.90 8.05 -10.19
N ASP A 234 -19.25 9.19 -9.55
CA ASP A 234 -19.65 10.40 -10.25
C ASP A 234 -18.48 10.97 -11.08
N PRO A 235 -18.64 11.15 -12.41
CA PRO A 235 -17.62 11.73 -13.28
C PRO A 235 -17.11 13.11 -12.83
N GLN A 236 -17.93 13.89 -12.10
CA GLN A 236 -17.52 15.20 -11.56
C GLN A 236 -16.56 15.05 -10.37
N PHE A 237 -16.72 14.02 -9.54
CA PHE A 237 -15.82 13.74 -8.42
C PHE A 237 -14.45 13.26 -8.90
N LYS A 238 -14.41 12.38 -9.92
CA LYS A 238 -13.16 11.86 -10.50
C LYS A 238 -12.22 12.96 -10.99
N ARG A 239 -12.73 14.06 -11.56
CA ARG A 239 -11.89 15.15 -12.11
C ARG A 239 -11.16 15.99 -11.06
N VAL A 240 -11.60 15.97 -9.80
CA VAL A 240 -11.10 16.88 -8.76
C VAL A 240 -10.19 16.17 -7.76
N TYR A 241 -10.35 14.86 -7.58
CA TYR A 241 -9.74 14.11 -6.47
C TYR A 241 -8.92 12.86 -6.87
N LEU A 242 -8.88 12.50 -8.17
CA LEU A 242 -8.11 11.38 -8.73
C LEU A 242 -7.22 11.83 -9.89
#